data_AF-A0A660MC38-F1
#
_entry.id   AF-A0A660MC38-F1
#
_cell.length_a   1.000
_cell.length_b   1.000
_cell.length_c   1.000
_cell.angle_alpha   90.00
_cell.angle_beta   90.00
_cell.angle_gamma   90.00
#
_symmetry.space_group_name_H-M   'P 1'
#
loop_
_entity.id
_entity.type
_entity.pdbx_description
1 polymer ?
#
loop_
_entity_poly.entity_id
_entity_poly.type
_entity_poly.pdbx_seq_one_letter_code
_entity_poly.pdbx_strand_id
1 'polypeptide(L)' 'FKGLGEMNPPQLRETTMNPDTRRLVQLTYHDAMQADALLDMLLADKRAADRRAWIETNGDHADNLDAFSGEAVLSA' A
#
# COMPACT_ATOMS: atom_id res chain seq x y z
N PHE A 1 -17.44 9.74 -1.27
CA PHE A 1 -17.78 8.51 -2.00
C PHE A 1 -17.17 7.34 -1.25
N LYS A 2 -17.95 6.30 -0.93
CA LYS A 2 -17.45 5.05 -0.32
C LYS A 2 -16.79 4.12 -1.35
N GLY A 3 -17.07 4.34 -2.63
CA GLY A 3 -16.44 3.67 -3.76
C GLY A 3 -16.74 4.40 -5.07
N LEU A 4 -16.07 3.99 -6.16
CA LEU A 4 -16.23 4.62 -7.47
C LEU A 4 -17.66 4.49 -8.03
N GLY A 5 -18.40 3.43 -7.66
CA GLY A 5 -19.78 3.21 -8.09
C GLY A 5 -20.80 4.21 -7.53
N GLU A 6 -20.44 5.01 -6.52
CA GLU A 6 -21.28 6.11 -6.02
C GLU A 6 -21.11 7.41 -6.82
N MET A 7 -20.12 7.48 -7.71
CA MET A 7 -19.85 8.65 -8.53
C MET A 7 -20.60 8.57 -9.86
N ASN A 8 -21.11 9.69 -10.34
CA ASN A 8 -21.67 9.74 -11.70
C ASN A 8 -20.55 9.83 -12.77
N PRO A 9 -20.84 9.49 -14.04
CA PRO A 9 -19.81 9.45 -15.08
C PRO A 9 -19.04 10.78 -15.30
N PRO A 10 -19.67 11.97 -15.26
CA PRO A 10 -18.94 13.24 -15.35
C PRO A 10 -17.93 13.45 -14.20
N GLN A 11 -18.33 13.14 -12.96
CA GLN A 11 -17.43 13.25 -11.80
C GLN A 11 -16.22 12.34 -11.92
N LEU A 12 -16.41 11.08 -12.33
CA LEU A 12 -15.31 10.14 -12.55
C LEU A 12 -14.34 10.67 -13.60
N ARG A 13 -14.87 11.15 -14.73
CA ARG A 13 -14.06 11.70 -15.82
C ARG A 13 -13.20 12.86 -15.33
N GLU A 14 -13.79 13.82 -14.63
CA GLU A 14 -13.11 15.03 -14.19
C GLU A 14 -12.12 14.80 -13.06
N THR A 15 -12.39 13.85 -12.15
CA THR A 15 -11.53 13.67 -10.96
C THR A 15 -10.45 12.61 -11.14
N THR A 16 -10.74 11.54 -11.89
CA THR A 16 -9.84 10.37 -11.95
C THR A 16 -9.26 10.09 -13.34
N MET A 17 -9.95 10.47 -14.43
CA MET A 17 -9.55 10.04 -15.78
C MET A 17 -8.87 11.14 -16.61
N ASN A 18 -9.34 12.38 -16.50
CA ASN A 18 -8.84 13.48 -17.33
C ASN A 18 -7.35 13.76 -17.02
N PRO A 19 -6.45 13.67 -18.03
CA PRO A 19 -5.02 13.91 -17.84
C PRO A 19 -4.66 15.23 -17.16
N ASP A 20 -5.46 16.29 -17.39
CA ASP A 20 -5.16 17.63 -16.89
C ASP A 20 -5.50 17.78 -15.40
N THR A 21 -6.38 16.95 -14.86
CA THR A 21 -6.92 17.09 -13.49
C THR A 21 -6.64 15.88 -12.60
N ARG A 22 -6.35 14.71 -13.20
CA ARG A 22 -6.06 13.49 -12.45
C ARG A 22 -4.73 13.60 -11.71
N ARG A 23 -4.65 12.92 -10.57
CA ARG A 23 -3.41 12.75 -9.79
C ARG A 23 -3.08 11.26 -9.73
N LEU A 24 -2.00 10.85 -10.40
CA LEU A 24 -1.54 9.47 -10.42
C LEU A 24 -0.25 9.37 -9.61
N VAL A 25 -0.10 8.26 -8.87
CA VAL A 25 1.14 7.87 -8.23
C VAL A 25 1.74 6.74 -9.05
N GLN A 26 2.96 6.92 -9.53
CA GLN A 26 3.70 5.86 -10.21
C GLN A 26 4.39 4.99 -9.17
N LEU A 27 4.03 3.70 -9.13
CA LEU A 27 4.71 2.74 -8.26
C LEU A 27 6.11 2.45 -8.80
N THR A 28 7.12 2.60 -7.93
CA THR A 28 8.52 2.23 -8.19
C THR A 28 9.00 1.32 -7.08
N TYR A 29 9.91 0.39 -7.39
CA TYR A 29 10.57 -0.46 -6.41
C TYR A 29 12.07 -0.47 -6.68
N HIS A 30 12.86 -0.42 -5.62
CA HIS A 30 14.32 -0.39 -5.71
C HIS A 30 14.96 -1.75 -5.44
N ASP A 31 14.30 -2.59 -4.63
CA ASP A 31 14.75 -3.93 -4.27
C ASP A 31 13.59 -4.92 -4.42
N ALA A 32 13.70 -5.83 -5.38
CA ALA A 32 12.70 -6.85 -5.62
C ALA A 32 12.66 -7.91 -4.51
N MET A 33 13.80 -8.27 -3.93
CA MET A 33 13.87 -9.30 -2.88
C MET A 33 13.21 -8.81 -1.59
N GLN A 34 13.46 -7.55 -1.22
CA GLN A 34 12.82 -6.94 -0.05
C GLN A 34 11.30 -6.82 -0.26
N ALA A 35 10.86 -6.39 -1.45
CA ALA A 35 9.44 -6.29 -1.78
C ALA A 35 8.74 -7.65 -1.72
N ASP A 36 9.35 -8.71 -2.27
CA ASP A 36 8.80 -10.06 -2.25
C ASP A 36 8.67 -10.60 -0.82
N ALA A 37 9.68 -10.41 0.03
CA ALA A 37 9.63 -10.84 1.42
C ALA A 37 8.51 -10.14 2.22
N LEU A 38 8.32 -8.84 1.99
CA LEU A 38 7.25 -8.06 2.62
C LEU A 38 5.87 -8.49 2.10
N LEU A 39 5.73 -8.72 0.79
CA LEU A 39 4.49 -9.22 0.20
C LEU A 39 4.14 -10.62 0.70
N ASP A 40 5.12 -11.52 0.84
CA ASP A 40 4.89 -12.85 1.42
C ASP A 40 4.38 -12.76 2.87
N MET A 41 5.01 -11.91 3.70
CA MET A 41 4.57 -11.71 5.09
C MET A 41 3.14 -11.17 5.18
N LEU A 42 2.78 -10.23 4.30
CA LEU A 42 1.45 -9.63 4.32
C LEU A 42 0.37 -10.52 3.68
N LEU A 43 0.67 -11.27 2.62
CA LEU A 43 -0.35 -11.88 1.77
C LEU A 43 -0.41 -13.41 1.85
N ALA A 44 0.61 -14.09 2.38
CA ALA A 44 0.60 -15.55 2.46
C ALA A 44 -0.46 -16.07 3.46
N ASP A 45 -1.11 -17.17 3.07
CA ASP A 45 -2.22 -17.80 3.79
C ASP A 45 -1.82 -18.24 5.21
N LYS A 46 -0.61 -18.82 5.36
CA LYS A 46 -0.13 -19.41 6.63
C LYS A 46 0.71 -18.46 7.50
N ARG A 47 0.61 -17.14 7.29
CA ARG A 47 1.40 -16.12 8.02
C ARG A 47 0.56 -15.15 8.85
N ALA A 48 -0.64 -15.58 9.27
CA ALA A 48 -1.57 -14.72 10.00
C ALA A 48 -1.01 -14.16 11.32
N ALA A 49 -0.19 -14.94 12.04
CA ALA A 49 0.46 -14.50 13.28
C ALA A 49 1.51 -13.40 13.02
N ASP A 50 2.42 -13.64 12.08
CA ASP A 50 3.45 -12.67 11.68
C ASP A 50 2.82 -11.36 11.22
N ARG A 51 1.82 -11.44 10.33
CA ARG A 51 1.09 -10.27 9.83
C ARG A 51 0.44 -9.49 10.96
N ARG A 52 -0.16 -10.19 11.94
CA ARG A 52 -0.78 -9.53 13.10
C ARG A 52 0.26 -8.76 13.90
N ALA A 53 1.39 -9.39 14.25
CA ALA A 53 2.46 -8.74 15.00
C ALA A 53 3.03 -7.53 14.25
N TRP A 54 3.19 -7.66 12.93
CA TRP A 54 3.66 -6.57 12.09
C TRP A 54 2.69 -5.39 12.07
N ILE A 55 1.39 -5.63 11.91
CA ILE A 55 0.36 -4.58 11.93
C ILE A 55 0.25 -3.93 13.31
N GLU A 56 0.36 -4.69 14.40
CA GLU A 56 0.34 -4.14 15.76
C GLU A 56 1.55 -3.24 16.02
N THR A 57 2.70 -3.54 15.41
CA THR A 57 3.94 -2.75 15.56
C THR A 57 4.00 -1.54 14.63
N ASN A 58 3.44 -1.64 13.42
CA ASN A 58 3.61 -0.62 12.37
C ASN A 58 2.32 0.13 12.00
N GLY A 59 1.18 -0.25 12.59
CA GLY A 59 -0.14 0.21 12.15
C GLY A 59 -0.43 1.70 12.39
N ASP A 60 0.26 2.32 13.34
CA ASP A 60 0.19 3.75 13.65
C ASP A 60 1.20 4.60 12.86
N HIS A 61 2.13 3.97 12.14
CA HIS A 61 3.16 4.66 11.35
C HIS A 61 2.71 5.05 9.94
N ALA A 62 1.45 4.80 9.56
CA ALA A 62 0.93 5.00 8.19
C ALA A 62 1.15 6.40 7.61
N ASP A 63 1.19 7.44 8.46
CA ASP A 63 1.40 8.83 8.05
C ASP A 63 2.89 9.17 7.78
N ASN A 64 3.81 8.34 8.27
CA ASN A 64 5.27 8.51 8.14
C ASN A 64 5.87 7.36 7.32
N LEU A 65 5.61 7.38 6.01
CA LEU A 65 6.00 6.30 5.09
C LEU A 65 7.52 6.02 5.04
N ASP A 66 8.35 7.00 5.40
CA ASP A 66 9.80 6.86 5.49
C ASP A 66 10.25 5.88 6.59
N ALA A 67 9.40 5.61 7.58
CA ALA A 67 9.66 4.64 8.65
C ALA A 67 9.52 3.17 8.19
N PHE A 68 8.90 2.91 7.03
CA PHE A 68 8.69 1.55 6.51
C PHE A 68 9.85 1.04 5.64
N SER A 69 11.00 1.73 5.62
CA SER A 69 12.20 1.19 4.97
C SER A 69 12.46 -0.21 5.54
N GLY A 70 12.39 -1.23 4.68
CA GLY A 70 12.16 -2.63 5.05
C GLY A 70 13.32 -3.34 5.77
N GLU A 71 14.08 -2.63 6.60
CA GLU A 71 15.05 -3.19 7.54
C GLU A 71 14.37 -4.03 8.63
N ALA A 72 13.13 -3.70 9.00
CA ALA A 72 12.40 -4.42 10.06
C ALA A 72 12.06 -5.88 9.71
N VAL A 73 11.97 -6.24 8.43
CA VAL A 73 11.57 -7.60 8.00
C VAL A 73 12.77 -8.58 7.99
N LEU A 74 14.01 -8.09 7.99
CA LEU A 74 15.21 -8.93 7.86
C LEU A 74 15.86 -9.30 9.21
N SER A 75 15.25 -8.96 10.34
CA SER A 75 15.84 -9.17 11.68
C SER A 75 15.17 -10.23 12.55
N ALA A 76 14.27 -11.05 11.98
CA ALA A 76 13.64 -12.17 12.69
C ALA A 76 14.00 -13.52 12.06
#